data_AF-A0A4Q3RJE5-F1
#
_entry.id   AF-A0A4Q3RJE5-F1
#
_cell.length_a   1.000
_cell.length_b   1.000
_cell.length_c   1.000
_cell.angle_alpha   90.00
_cell.angle_beta   90.00
_cell.angle_gamma   90.00
#
_symmetry.space_group_name_H-M   'P 1'
#
loop_
_entity.id
_entity.type
_entity.pdbx_description
1 polymer ?
#
loop_
_entity_poly.entity_id
_entity_poly.type
_entity_poly.pdbx_seq_one_letter_code
_entity_poly.pdbx_strand_id
1 'polypeptide(L)'
;MPTNTTTPVLSKKWKVTNAAGQNFGLAVTGTVFDAAGNMFFSALDGIYYINHSAVNPATGTAVVQKVSENFGLMDLATSQFPAAWVPPFDPIALPVKLLRFNGVAGTDKVNLNWSVSSNENGNRFELEKSDNGASFKTQALVFNTDKQGVEAYNFTDATMLSAKVYYRLKMVGKNESVAYSNVVFFGDVSKQSSSLTLLQNPVYNAVNLNYTVAGNTAADITIYTAAGVKVLSQKQSLQRGINSISIPLNSMLMKGIYLLEVREGANSQTVKFVKQ
;
A
#
# COMPACT_ATOMS: atom_id res chain seq x y z
N MET A 1 -56.76 -5.86 2.75
CA MET A 1 -55.72 -4.82 2.94
C MET A 1 -56.42 -3.48 3.10
N PRO A 2 -56.12 -2.67 4.12
CA PRO A 2 -56.72 -1.36 4.22
C PRO A 2 -56.21 -0.48 3.07
N THR A 3 -57.10 -0.03 2.19
CA THR A 3 -56.80 0.91 1.12
C THR A 3 -56.94 2.33 1.66
N ASN A 4 -55.95 2.77 2.44
CA ASN A 4 -55.92 4.15 2.91
C ASN A 4 -55.35 5.03 1.79
N THR A 5 -56.21 5.83 1.15
CA THR A 5 -55.88 6.65 -0.04
C THR A 5 -55.35 8.04 0.30
N THR A 6 -55.06 8.33 1.57
CA THR A 6 -54.48 9.60 1.99
C THR A 6 -52.97 9.58 1.82
N THR A 7 -52.42 10.51 1.05
CA THR A 7 -50.98 10.77 1.00
C THR A 7 -50.47 11.06 2.42
N PRO A 8 -49.48 10.32 2.95
CA PRO A 8 -48.94 10.58 4.28
C PRO A 8 -48.33 11.99 4.30
N VAL A 9 -48.82 12.83 5.20
CA VAL A 9 -48.27 14.17 5.44
C VAL A 9 -47.41 14.10 6.69
N LEU A 10 -46.18 14.59 6.60
CA LEU A 10 -45.32 14.75 7.78
C LEU A 10 -45.96 15.79 8.72
N SER A 11 -46.61 15.32 9.77
CA SER A 11 -47.42 16.18 10.65
C SER A 11 -46.65 16.75 11.85
N LYS A 12 -45.41 16.31 12.11
CA LYS A 12 -44.63 16.69 13.31
C LYS A 12 -43.13 16.79 13.02
N LYS A 13 -42.46 17.77 13.64
CA LYS A 13 -41.00 17.93 13.65
C LYS A 13 -40.54 18.37 15.04
N TRP A 14 -39.63 17.62 15.66
CA TRP A 14 -39.04 17.96 16.96
C TRP A 14 -37.62 18.49 16.79
N LYS A 15 -37.21 19.37 17.71
CA LYS A 15 -35.80 19.68 17.91
C LYS A 15 -35.22 18.58 18.81
N VAL A 16 -34.09 18.01 18.43
CA VAL A 16 -33.44 16.95 19.20
C VAL A 16 -32.14 17.48 19.79
N THR A 17 -31.93 17.33 21.10
CA THR A 17 -30.74 17.82 21.80
C THR A 17 -30.13 16.77 22.73
N ASN A 18 -28.85 16.90 23.06
CA ASN A 18 -28.24 16.17 24.17
C ASN A 18 -28.67 16.76 25.53
N ALA A 19 -28.24 16.12 26.63
CA ALA A 19 -28.53 16.58 27.99
C ALA A 19 -27.98 17.99 28.30
N ALA A 20 -26.97 18.45 27.56
CA ALA A 20 -26.41 19.80 27.67
C ALA A 20 -27.17 20.84 26.80
N GLY A 21 -28.28 20.47 26.16
CA GLY A 21 -29.09 21.35 25.32
C GLY A 21 -28.50 21.64 23.94
N GLN A 22 -27.39 20.99 23.57
CA GLN A 22 -26.78 21.11 22.24
C GLN A 22 -27.55 20.27 21.23
N ASN A 23 -27.67 20.75 19.99
CA ASN A 23 -28.35 20.01 18.92
C ASN A 23 -27.71 18.62 18.73
N PHE A 24 -28.56 17.62 18.59
CA PHE A 24 -28.13 16.30 18.16
C PHE A 24 -27.64 16.38 16.71
N GLY A 25 -26.35 16.11 16.50
CA GLY A 25 -25.67 16.38 15.22
C GLY A 25 -25.32 15.16 14.40
N LEU A 26 -25.71 13.95 14.84
CA LEU A 26 -25.38 12.71 14.15
C LEU A 26 -26.49 12.27 13.21
N ALA A 27 -26.11 11.60 12.13
CA ALA A 27 -27.05 10.98 11.21
C ALA A 27 -27.78 9.81 11.91
N VAL A 28 -29.10 9.80 11.82
CA VAL A 28 -29.94 8.70 12.31
C VAL A 28 -30.06 7.65 11.21
N THR A 29 -29.71 6.41 11.52
CA THR A 29 -29.63 5.32 10.53
C THR A 29 -30.72 4.28 10.70
N GLY A 30 -31.42 4.25 11.83
CA GLY A 30 -32.55 3.36 12.09
C GLY A 30 -33.39 3.86 13.27
N THR A 31 -34.69 3.56 13.27
CA THR A 31 -35.63 3.99 14.33
C THR A 31 -36.60 2.86 14.65
N VAL A 32 -36.89 2.65 15.93
CA VAL A 32 -37.92 1.71 16.41
C VAL A 32 -38.67 2.30 17.60
N PHE A 33 -39.90 1.85 17.81
CA PHE A 33 -40.70 2.21 18.97
C PHE A 33 -40.98 0.97 19.82
N ASP A 34 -40.94 1.11 21.13
CA ASP A 34 -41.42 0.06 22.03
C ASP A 34 -42.95 0.14 22.21
N ALA A 35 -43.51 -0.84 22.94
CA ALA A 35 -44.95 -0.92 23.19
C ALA A 35 -45.51 0.26 24.03
N ALA A 36 -44.64 0.98 24.75
CA ALA A 36 -45.01 2.18 25.51
C ALA A 36 -44.91 3.46 24.67
N GLY A 37 -44.44 3.36 23.42
CA GLY A 37 -44.26 4.47 22.49
C GLY A 37 -42.96 5.25 22.72
N ASN A 38 -42.01 4.71 23.48
CA ASN A 38 -40.66 5.29 23.54
C ASN A 38 -39.97 5.05 22.22
N MET A 39 -39.12 6.01 21.82
CA MET A 39 -38.36 5.91 20.58
C MET A 39 -36.92 5.51 20.87
N PHE A 40 -36.44 4.50 20.18
CA PHE A 40 -35.03 4.18 20.07
C PHE A 40 -34.56 4.48 18.65
N PHE A 41 -33.35 5.01 18.53
CA PHE A 41 -32.76 5.23 17.22
C PHE A 41 -31.25 5.04 17.27
N SER A 42 -30.69 4.55 16.17
CA SER A 42 -29.26 4.34 16.01
C SER A 42 -28.63 5.53 15.31
N ALA A 43 -27.42 5.85 15.73
CA ALA A 43 -26.55 6.84 15.12
C ALA A 43 -25.13 6.27 14.95
N LEU A 44 -24.23 7.09 14.40
CA LEU A 44 -22.86 6.69 14.06
C LEU A 44 -22.01 6.25 15.26
N ASP A 45 -22.42 6.53 16.49
CA ASP A 45 -21.67 6.24 17.70
C ASP A 45 -22.46 5.46 18.76
N GLY A 46 -23.71 5.08 18.51
CA GLY A 46 -24.49 4.36 19.50
C GLY A 46 -25.99 4.28 19.24
N ILE A 47 -26.69 3.73 20.23
CA ILE A 47 -28.16 3.72 20.30
C ILE A 47 -28.61 4.77 21.30
N TYR A 48 -29.58 5.57 20.88
CA TYR A 48 -30.19 6.62 21.66
C TYR A 48 -31.65 6.31 21.95
N TYR A 49 -32.10 6.84 23.07
CA TYR A 49 -33.43 6.71 23.61
C TYR A 49 -34.07 8.09 23.76
N ILE A 50 -35.36 8.17 23.42
CA ILE A 50 -36.23 9.29 23.76
C ILE A 50 -37.51 8.75 24.41
N ASN A 51 -37.82 9.31 25.58
CA ASN A 51 -39.04 8.96 26.31
C ASN A 51 -40.30 9.41 25.53
N HIS A 52 -41.34 8.57 25.53
CA HIS A 52 -42.60 8.81 24.82
C HIS A 52 -43.27 10.15 25.21
N SER A 53 -43.14 10.58 26.47
CA SER A 53 -43.68 11.85 26.96
C SER A 53 -43.04 13.07 26.28
N ALA A 54 -41.81 12.96 25.80
CA ALA A 54 -41.09 14.02 25.09
C ALA A 54 -41.40 14.08 23.59
N VAL A 55 -41.88 12.98 22.99
CA VAL A 55 -42.19 12.89 21.53
C VAL A 55 -43.68 12.92 21.23
N ASN A 56 -44.56 12.69 22.21
CA ASN A 56 -46.01 12.74 21.96
C ASN A 56 -46.59 14.15 21.71
N PRO A 57 -46.08 15.25 22.31
CA PRO A 57 -46.50 16.62 21.99
C PRO A 57 -46.24 17.00 20.52
N ALA A 58 -47.12 17.83 19.93
CA ALA A 58 -47.07 18.19 18.50
C ALA A 58 -45.82 18.99 18.09
N THR A 59 -45.21 19.71 19.04
CA THR A 59 -44.00 20.53 18.86
C THR A 59 -43.20 20.55 20.18
N GLY A 60 -41.87 20.50 20.12
CA GLY A 60 -41.04 20.58 21.32
C GLY A 60 -39.56 20.25 21.10
N THR A 61 -38.79 20.33 22.18
CA THR A 61 -37.39 19.87 22.25
C THR A 61 -37.32 18.54 22.99
N ALA A 62 -36.84 17.49 22.33
CA ALA A 62 -36.62 16.18 22.92
C ALA A 62 -35.14 16.01 23.29
N VAL A 63 -34.89 15.64 24.55
CA VAL A 63 -33.55 15.30 25.02
C VAL A 63 -33.30 13.82 24.79
N VAL A 64 -32.19 13.51 24.12
CA VAL A 64 -31.77 12.12 23.86
C VAL A 64 -30.85 11.63 24.96
N GLN A 65 -30.97 10.34 25.28
CA GLN A 65 -30.05 9.63 26.16
C GLN A 65 -29.36 8.52 25.38
N LYS A 66 -28.03 8.44 25.44
CA LYS A 66 -27.29 7.30 24.91
C LYS A 66 -27.50 6.10 25.83
N VAL A 67 -27.94 4.97 25.29
CA VAL A 67 -28.26 3.74 26.04
C VAL A 67 -27.37 2.56 25.63
N SER A 68 -26.63 2.68 24.51
CA SER A 68 -25.67 1.68 24.07
C SER A 68 -24.57 2.32 23.22
N GLU A 69 -23.36 1.74 23.30
CA GLU A 69 -22.21 2.07 22.44
C GLU A 69 -22.25 1.31 21.10
N ASN A 70 -23.25 0.47 20.86
CA ASN A 70 -23.40 -0.26 19.59
C ASN A 70 -23.76 0.72 18.46
N PHE A 71 -22.90 0.82 17.46
CA PHE A 71 -23.06 1.72 16.32
C PHE A 71 -23.23 0.95 14.99
N GLY A 72 -23.64 1.65 13.93
CA GLY A 72 -23.75 1.07 12.58
C GLY A 72 -25.02 0.25 12.33
N LEU A 73 -25.97 0.23 13.27
CA LEU A 73 -27.25 -0.44 13.09
C LEU A 73 -28.15 0.37 12.14
N MET A 74 -28.56 -0.23 11.03
CA MET A 74 -29.50 0.40 10.07
C MET A 74 -30.95 -0.06 10.26
N ASP A 75 -31.13 -1.16 10.98
CA ASP A 75 -32.44 -1.69 11.34
C ASP A 75 -32.41 -2.07 12.83
N LEU A 76 -33.39 -1.53 13.58
CA LEU A 76 -33.61 -1.84 14.99
C LEU A 76 -34.89 -2.64 15.21
N ALA A 77 -35.69 -2.86 14.15
CA ALA A 77 -37.00 -3.50 14.22
C ALA A 77 -36.95 -5.02 14.05
N THR A 78 -35.83 -5.58 13.60
CA THR A 78 -35.67 -7.02 13.39
C THR A 78 -34.72 -7.65 14.42
N SER A 79 -35.00 -8.90 14.79
CA SER A 79 -34.10 -9.72 15.62
C SER A 79 -32.98 -10.37 14.81
N GLN A 80 -32.90 -10.09 13.51
CA GLN A 80 -31.89 -10.62 12.60
C GLN A 80 -31.11 -9.45 12.01
N PHE A 81 -29.87 -9.31 12.45
CA PHE A 81 -28.96 -8.34 11.87
C PHE A 81 -28.62 -8.73 10.43
N PRO A 82 -28.69 -7.83 9.44
CA PRO A 82 -28.03 -8.07 8.16
C PRO A 82 -26.56 -8.34 8.46
N ALA A 83 -26.00 -9.40 7.86
CA ALA A 83 -24.60 -9.75 8.00
C ALA A 83 -23.72 -8.54 7.66
N ALA A 84 -23.15 -7.93 8.71
CA ALA A 84 -22.23 -6.79 8.73
C ALA A 84 -22.48 -5.71 7.66
N TRP A 85 -23.04 -4.57 8.09
CA TRP A 85 -22.87 -3.31 7.37
C TRP A 85 -21.37 -3.01 7.25
N VAL A 86 -20.83 -3.09 6.03
CA VAL A 86 -19.50 -2.57 5.68
C VAL A 86 -19.69 -1.07 5.45
N PRO A 87 -19.05 -0.17 6.22
CA PRO A 87 -19.13 1.26 5.96
C PRO A 87 -18.75 1.57 4.51
N PRO A 88 -19.42 2.52 3.82
CA PRO A 88 -19.08 2.91 2.45
C PRO A 88 -17.71 3.61 2.33
N PHE A 89 -16.98 3.72 3.42
CA PHE A 89 -15.60 4.18 3.46
C PHE A 89 -14.82 3.21 4.34
N ASP A 90 -14.23 2.19 3.72
CA ASP A 90 -12.93 1.72 4.17
C ASP A 90 -12.05 2.98 4.20
N PRO A 91 -11.49 3.43 5.35
CA PRO A 91 -10.45 4.45 5.28
C PRO A 91 -9.46 3.88 4.29
N ILE A 92 -9.25 4.56 3.15
CA ILE A 92 -8.35 4.06 2.11
C ILE A 92 -7.00 3.92 2.81
N ALA A 93 -6.73 2.72 3.32
CA ALA A 93 -5.48 2.38 3.93
C ALA A 93 -4.52 2.54 2.77
N LEU A 94 -3.73 3.61 2.84
CA LEU A 94 -2.79 3.96 1.79
C LEU A 94 -1.97 2.69 1.54
N PRO A 95 -1.95 2.16 0.30
CA PRO A 95 -1.32 0.88 0.05
C PRO A 95 0.13 0.95 0.50
N VAL A 96 0.64 -0.17 1.03
CA VAL A 96 2.06 -0.29 1.33
C VAL A 96 2.85 0.08 0.07
N LYS A 97 3.78 1.03 0.21
CA LYS A 97 4.47 1.61 -0.94
C LYS A 97 5.91 1.13 -0.97
N LEU A 98 6.27 0.43 -2.03
CA LEU A 98 7.65 -0.01 -2.26
C LEU A 98 8.55 1.20 -2.55
N LEU A 99 9.64 1.31 -1.78
CA LEU A 99 10.68 2.30 -2.03
C LEU A 99 11.80 1.74 -2.91
N ARG A 100 12.19 0.48 -2.66
CA ARG A 100 13.20 -0.24 -3.44
C ARG A 100 13.02 -1.74 -3.31
N PHE A 101 13.38 -2.45 -4.37
CA PHE A 101 13.61 -3.90 -4.36
C PHE A 101 14.84 -4.20 -5.20
N ASN A 102 15.83 -4.84 -4.58
CA ASN A 102 17.13 -5.09 -5.17
C ASN A 102 17.72 -6.41 -4.63
N GLY A 103 18.91 -6.78 -5.11
CA GLY A 103 19.59 -7.94 -4.58
C GLY A 103 20.99 -8.15 -5.14
N VAL A 104 21.68 -9.11 -4.54
CA VAL A 104 23.03 -9.53 -4.90
C VAL A 104 23.02 -11.03 -5.11
N ALA A 105 23.44 -11.45 -6.31
CA ALA A 105 23.62 -12.85 -6.66
C ALA A 105 25.10 -13.23 -6.57
N GLY A 106 25.43 -14.13 -5.64
CA GLY A 106 26.69 -14.86 -5.58
C GLY A 106 26.60 -16.19 -6.33
N THR A 107 27.63 -17.03 -6.20
CA THR A 107 27.65 -18.37 -6.83
C THR A 107 26.72 -19.38 -6.16
N ASP A 108 26.49 -19.22 -4.87
CA ASP A 108 25.81 -20.18 -3.99
C ASP A 108 24.48 -19.66 -3.43
N LYS A 109 24.21 -18.36 -3.56
CA LYS A 109 23.01 -17.73 -2.99
C LYS A 109 22.66 -16.41 -3.66
N VAL A 110 21.40 -16.01 -3.52
CA VAL A 110 20.89 -14.68 -3.84
C VAL A 110 20.39 -14.02 -2.57
N ASN A 111 20.94 -12.85 -2.24
CA ASN A 111 20.45 -11.99 -1.17
C ASN A 111 19.54 -10.92 -1.76
N LEU A 112 18.27 -10.94 -1.40
CA LEU A 112 17.26 -9.97 -1.84
C LEU A 112 16.96 -9.01 -0.70
N ASN A 113 16.81 -7.72 -1.02
CA ASN A 113 16.50 -6.71 -0.03
C ASN A 113 15.44 -5.75 -0.58
N TRP A 114 14.52 -5.34 0.29
CA TRP A 114 13.55 -4.31 -0.04
C TRP A 114 13.33 -3.38 1.13
N SER A 115 12.75 -2.22 0.83
CA SER A 115 12.17 -1.37 1.86
C SER A 115 10.87 -0.76 1.37
N VAL A 116 9.95 -0.59 2.30
CA VAL A 116 8.62 -0.03 2.07
C VAL A 116 8.43 1.22 2.93
N SER A 117 7.54 2.10 2.51
CA SER A 117 6.91 3.12 3.34
C SER A 117 5.47 2.75 3.62
N SER A 118 4.91 3.29 4.70
CA SER A 118 3.58 2.92 5.19
C SER A 118 3.50 1.42 5.49
N ASN A 119 4.54 0.91 6.16
CA ASN A 119 4.68 -0.50 6.50
C ASN A 119 3.46 -1.02 7.29
N GLU A 120 2.90 -0.19 8.17
CA GLU A 120 1.73 -0.48 9.00
C GLU A 120 0.48 -0.87 8.20
N ASN A 121 0.43 -0.53 6.90
CA ASN A 121 -0.67 -0.88 5.99
C ASN A 121 -0.45 -2.22 5.26
N GLY A 122 0.75 -2.80 5.36
CA GLY A 122 1.09 -4.11 4.79
C GLY A 122 0.60 -5.26 5.67
N ASN A 123 0.26 -6.38 5.02
CA ASN A 123 -0.02 -7.66 5.68
C ASN A 123 1.20 -8.59 5.53
N ARG A 124 1.58 -8.87 4.28
CA ARG A 124 2.69 -9.76 3.95
C ARG A 124 3.32 -9.43 2.61
N PHE A 125 4.54 -9.92 2.46
CA PHE A 125 5.27 -10.00 1.21
C PHE A 125 5.36 -11.45 0.77
N GLU A 126 5.00 -11.72 -0.47
CA GLU A 126 5.24 -13.00 -1.14
C GLU A 126 6.42 -12.78 -2.08
N LEU A 127 7.58 -13.36 -1.71
CA LEU A 127 8.72 -13.35 -2.59
C LEU A 127 8.51 -14.42 -3.65
N GLU A 128 8.46 -14.01 -4.91
CA GLU A 128 8.23 -14.90 -6.02
C GLU A 128 9.47 -15.05 -6.90
N LYS A 129 9.72 -16.28 -7.34
CA LYS A 129 10.86 -16.68 -8.16
C LYS A 129 10.37 -17.25 -9.50
N SER A 130 11.14 -17.01 -10.56
CA SER A 130 10.90 -17.56 -11.89
C SER A 130 12.21 -17.92 -12.58
N ASP A 131 12.20 -19.02 -13.33
CA ASP A 131 13.34 -19.46 -14.15
C ASP A 131 13.22 -18.95 -15.61
N ASN A 132 12.04 -18.45 -16.00
CA ASN A 132 11.75 -18.00 -17.37
C ASN A 132 11.30 -16.52 -17.45
N GLY A 133 11.13 -15.85 -16.31
CA GLY A 133 10.69 -14.47 -16.22
C GLY A 133 9.20 -14.25 -16.53
N ALA A 134 8.43 -15.32 -16.78
CA ALA A 134 7.01 -15.26 -17.12
C ALA A 134 6.13 -15.95 -16.08
N SER A 135 6.55 -17.12 -15.61
CA SER A 135 5.83 -17.93 -14.62
C SER A 135 6.53 -17.80 -13.27
N PHE A 136 5.89 -17.11 -12.33
CA PHE A 136 6.42 -16.86 -10.99
C PHE A 136 5.75 -17.79 -9.97
N LYS A 137 6.55 -18.33 -9.06
CA LYS A 137 6.11 -19.16 -7.93
C LYS A 137 6.56 -18.53 -6.62
N THR A 138 5.70 -18.54 -5.61
CA THR A 138 6.06 -18.08 -4.27
C THR A 138 7.15 -18.96 -3.67
N GLN A 139 8.28 -18.36 -3.35
CA GLN A 139 9.44 -18.98 -2.72
C GLN A 139 9.42 -18.78 -1.20
N ALA A 140 8.93 -17.63 -0.73
CA ALA A 140 8.88 -17.30 0.68
C ALA A 140 7.77 -16.29 1.01
N LEU A 141 7.33 -16.32 2.27
CA LEU A 141 6.43 -15.34 2.86
C LEU A 141 7.17 -14.58 3.96
N VAL A 142 7.08 -13.26 3.94
CA VAL A 142 7.63 -12.38 4.98
C VAL A 142 6.51 -11.47 5.46
N PHE A 143 6.16 -11.55 6.74
CA PHE A 143 5.09 -10.73 7.30
C PHE A 143 5.58 -9.34 7.64
N ASN A 144 4.72 -8.34 7.42
CA ASN A 144 4.96 -6.98 7.87
C ASN A 144 4.96 -6.93 9.40
N THR A 145 5.68 -5.97 9.96
CA THR A 145 5.55 -5.63 11.38
C THR A 145 4.50 -4.53 11.56
N ASP A 146 4.10 -4.20 12.78
CA ASP A 146 3.25 -3.04 13.06
C ASP A 146 4.01 -1.70 13.12
N LYS A 147 5.30 -1.69 12.78
CA LYS A 147 6.11 -0.47 12.77
C LYS A 147 5.55 0.53 11.76
N GLN A 148 5.34 1.76 12.20
CA GLN A 148 4.88 2.84 11.33
C GLN A 148 6.00 3.39 10.45
N GLY A 149 5.65 3.74 9.21
CA GLY A 149 6.53 4.43 8.28
C GLY A 149 7.43 3.47 7.51
N VAL A 150 8.75 3.72 7.57
CA VAL A 150 9.73 3.01 6.73
C VAL A 150 10.31 1.80 7.44
N GLU A 151 10.29 0.66 6.75
CA GLU A 151 10.93 -0.56 7.19
C GLU A 151 11.66 -1.27 6.05
N ALA A 152 12.73 -1.98 6.40
CA ALA A 152 13.57 -2.73 5.49
C ALA A 152 13.55 -4.21 5.84
N TYR A 153 13.56 -5.05 4.81
CA TYR A 153 13.47 -6.49 4.90
C TYR A 153 14.53 -7.12 3.98
N ASN A 154 14.89 -8.37 4.30
CA ASN A 154 15.81 -9.15 3.50
C ASN A 154 15.38 -10.62 3.44
N PHE A 155 15.81 -11.30 2.39
CA PHE A 155 15.66 -12.74 2.24
C PHE A 155 16.84 -13.33 1.50
N THR A 156 17.31 -14.49 1.94
CA THR A 156 18.41 -15.22 1.30
C THR A 156 17.87 -16.49 0.66
N ASP A 157 17.94 -16.57 -0.67
CA ASP A 157 17.71 -17.80 -1.42
C ASP A 157 19.04 -18.54 -1.58
N ALA A 158 19.17 -19.72 -0.98
CA ALA A 158 20.37 -20.57 -1.06
C ALA A 158 20.47 -21.37 -2.39
N THR A 159 19.80 -20.91 -3.44
CA THR A 159 19.89 -21.53 -4.75
C THR A 159 21.24 -21.26 -5.39
N MET A 160 21.95 -22.32 -5.74
CA MET A 160 23.13 -22.24 -6.61
C MET A 160 22.72 -21.73 -7.99
N LEU A 161 23.33 -20.63 -8.40
CA LEU A 161 23.01 -19.99 -9.67
C LEU A 161 23.86 -20.58 -10.78
N SER A 162 23.34 -21.61 -11.43
CA SER A 162 23.88 -22.16 -12.69
C SER A 162 23.14 -21.64 -13.92
N ALA A 163 22.04 -20.91 -13.72
CA ALA A 163 21.17 -20.41 -14.76
C ALA A 163 20.58 -19.05 -14.38
N LYS A 164 19.92 -18.44 -15.37
CA LYS A 164 19.15 -17.21 -15.21
C LYS A 164 18.06 -17.39 -14.15
N VAL A 165 17.89 -16.40 -13.29
CA VAL A 165 16.82 -16.38 -12.30
C VAL A 165 16.20 -14.99 -12.21
N TYR A 166 14.90 -14.96 -11.95
CA TYR A 166 14.11 -13.75 -11.84
C TYR A 166 13.39 -13.75 -10.49
N TYR A 167 13.37 -12.60 -9.83
CA TYR A 167 12.60 -12.42 -8.61
C TYR A 167 11.71 -11.20 -8.72
N ARG A 168 10.54 -11.27 -8.10
CA ARG A 168 9.68 -10.12 -7.83
C ARG A 168 9.08 -10.24 -6.44
N LEU A 169 8.69 -9.11 -5.90
CA LEU A 169 7.97 -9.02 -4.65
C LEU A 169 6.49 -8.78 -4.96
N LYS A 170 5.63 -9.65 -4.46
CA LYS A 170 4.19 -9.40 -4.37
C LYS A 170 3.90 -8.86 -2.97
N MET A 171 3.35 -7.66 -2.90
CA MET A 171 2.98 -6.99 -1.66
C MET A 171 1.48 -7.15 -1.47
N VAL A 172 1.06 -7.64 -0.31
CA VAL A 172 -0.35 -7.78 0.05
C VAL A 172 -0.65 -6.86 1.22
N GLY A 173 -1.61 -5.94 1.04
CA GLY A 173 -2.07 -5.01 2.08
C GLY A 173 -3.02 -5.67 3.08
N LYS A 174 -3.29 -4.99 4.21
CA LYS A 174 -4.28 -5.45 5.22
C LYS A 174 -5.71 -5.54 4.68
N ASN A 175 -6.01 -4.81 3.60
CA ASN A 175 -7.26 -4.91 2.84
C ASN A 175 -7.20 -5.94 1.69
N GLU A 176 -6.20 -6.83 1.70
CA GLU A 176 -5.92 -7.80 0.62
C GLU A 176 -5.64 -7.18 -0.76
N SER A 177 -5.38 -5.87 -0.84
CA SER A 177 -4.89 -5.23 -2.07
C SER A 177 -3.53 -5.81 -2.47
N VAL A 178 -3.30 -5.99 -3.77
CA VAL A 178 -2.08 -6.58 -4.31
C VAL A 178 -1.34 -5.58 -5.18
N ALA A 179 -0.04 -5.42 -4.91
CA ALA A 179 0.88 -4.67 -5.76
C ALA A 179 2.15 -5.48 -6.01
N TYR A 180 2.80 -5.28 -7.16
CA TYR A 180 4.04 -5.96 -7.52
C TYR A 180 5.20 -4.98 -7.62
N SER A 181 6.40 -5.45 -7.25
CA SER A 181 7.64 -4.75 -7.55
C SER A 181 8.00 -4.85 -9.04
N ASN A 182 9.04 -4.11 -9.43
CA ASN A 182 9.84 -4.48 -10.59
C ASN A 182 10.43 -5.89 -10.45
N VAL A 183 10.74 -6.52 -11.57
CA VAL A 183 11.48 -7.79 -11.59
C VAL A 183 12.97 -7.49 -11.48
N VAL A 184 13.66 -8.16 -10.55
CA VAL A 184 15.14 -8.23 -10.54
C VAL A 184 15.56 -9.52 -11.22
N PHE A 185 16.60 -9.42 -12.04
CA PHE A 185 17.10 -10.52 -12.85
C PHE A 185 18.55 -10.76 -12.47
N PHE A 186 18.95 -12.01 -12.34
CA PHE A 186 20.35 -12.39 -12.19
C PHE A 186 20.70 -13.35 -13.32
N GLY A 187 21.71 -12.96 -14.10
CA GLY A 187 22.26 -13.78 -15.16
C GLY A 187 23.16 -14.88 -14.62
N ASP A 188 23.83 -15.58 -15.54
CA ASP A 188 24.82 -16.60 -15.22
C ASP A 188 26.05 -15.95 -14.54
N VAL A 189 26.20 -16.21 -13.24
CA VAL A 189 27.31 -15.74 -12.38
C VAL A 189 28.64 -16.42 -12.70
N SER A 190 28.68 -17.45 -13.55
CA SER A 190 29.95 -18.07 -13.99
C SER A 190 30.80 -17.11 -14.83
N LYS A 191 30.20 -16.06 -15.40
CA LYS A 191 30.90 -14.99 -16.12
C LYS A 191 31.36 -13.91 -15.14
N GLN A 192 32.59 -14.05 -14.63
CA GLN A 192 33.18 -13.18 -13.59
C GLN A 192 33.72 -11.83 -14.08
N SER A 193 33.51 -11.45 -15.34
CA SER A 193 33.99 -10.16 -15.86
C SER A 193 33.07 -9.02 -15.42
N SER A 194 33.63 -7.88 -14.98
CA SER A 194 32.81 -6.69 -14.65
C SER A 194 31.96 -6.32 -15.86
N SER A 195 30.64 -6.26 -15.65
CA SER A 195 29.68 -6.05 -16.73
C SER A 195 28.51 -5.23 -16.23
N LEU A 196 28.17 -4.20 -16.99
CA LEU A 196 27.04 -3.30 -16.77
C LEU A 196 25.91 -3.65 -17.75
N THR A 197 24.75 -4.01 -17.22
CA THR A 197 23.54 -4.28 -18.00
C THR A 197 22.40 -3.41 -17.51
N LEU A 198 21.78 -2.66 -18.41
CA LEU A 198 20.57 -1.90 -18.12
C LEU A 198 19.35 -2.82 -18.24
N LEU A 199 18.48 -2.83 -17.23
CA LEU A 199 17.31 -3.73 -17.19
C LEU A 199 16.08 -3.15 -17.88
N GLN A 200 16.03 -1.83 -18.06
CA GLN A 200 14.91 -1.15 -18.69
C GLN A 200 15.37 0.05 -19.52
N ASN A 201 14.86 0.11 -20.74
CA ASN A 201 14.97 1.26 -21.62
C ASN A 201 13.78 1.23 -22.59
N PRO A 202 12.89 2.24 -22.60
CA PRO A 202 12.94 3.52 -21.87
C PRO A 202 12.82 3.43 -20.34
N VAL A 203 13.29 4.47 -19.65
CA VAL A 203 13.23 4.64 -18.19
C VAL A 203 12.20 5.71 -17.83
N TYR A 204 11.38 5.45 -16.80
CA TYR A 204 10.40 6.42 -16.31
C TYR A 204 10.81 7.00 -14.95
N ASN A 205 10.77 6.21 -13.87
CA ASN A 205 10.95 6.73 -12.50
C ASN A 205 12.27 6.35 -11.85
N ALA A 206 12.92 5.27 -12.31
CA ALA A 206 14.18 4.80 -11.74
C ALA A 206 14.99 4.08 -12.81
N VAL A 207 16.32 4.20 -12.76
CA VAL A 207 17.20 3.39 -13.60
C VAL A 207 17.51 2.09 -12.85
N ASN A 208 17.12 0.96 -13.44
CA ASN A 208 17.40 -0.37 -12.90
C ASN A 208 18.52 -1.02 -13.73
N LEU A 209 19.58 -1.44 -13.08
CA LEU A 209 20.77 -2.01 -13.72
C LEU A 209 21.33 -3.18 -12.92
N ASN A 210 22.03 -4.07 -13.60
CA ASN A 210 22.92 -5.05 -13.01
C ASN A 210 24.36 -4.65 -13.22
N TYR A 211 25.17 -4.78 -12.18
CA TYR A 211 26.61 -4.61 -12.27
C TYR A 211 27.33 -5.77 -11.57
N THR A 212 28.15 -6.48 -12.34
CA THR A 212 28.94 -7.62 -11.84
C THR A 212 30.29 -7.14 -11.33
N VAL A 213 30.72 -7.60 -10.16
CA VAL A 213 32.07 -7.33 -9.61
C VAL A 213 32.73 -8.60 -9.08
N ALA A 214 34.05 -8.68 -9.22
CA ALA A 214 34.84 -9.85 -8.80
C ALA A 214 35.04 -9.94 -7.27
N GLY A 215 34.91 -8.82 -6.56
CA GLY A 215 35.10 -8.71 -5.12
C GLY A 215 34.22 -7.62 -4.50
N ASN A 216 34.18 -7.56 -3.17
CA ASN A 216 33.52 -6.47 -2.47
C ASN A 216 34.28 -5.17 -2.73
N THR A 217 33.57 -4.14 -3.21
CA THR A 217 34.17 -2.89 -3.68
C THR A 217 33.16 -1.74 -3.56
N ALA A 218 33.55 -0.56 -4.00
CA ALA A 218 32.65 0.57 -4.18
C ALA A 218 32.78 1.09 -5.61
N ALA A 219 31.66 1.57 -6.16
CA ALA A 219 31.63 2.25 -7.44
C ALA A 219 30.97 3.62 -7.33
N ASP A 220 31.45 4.58 -8.12
CA ASP A 220 30.77 5.84 -8.37
C ASP A 220 29.81 5.64 -9.54
N ILE A 221 28.51 5.85 -9.30
CA ILE A 221 27.48 5.82 -10.33
C ILE A 221 27.07 7.24 -10.65
N THR A 222 27.26 7.64 -11.91
CA THR A 222 27.02 8.99 -12.37
C THR A 222 26.09 8.99 -13.58
N ILE A 223 25.11 9.88 -13.59
CA ILE A 223 24.23 10.10 -14.75
C ILE A 223 24.59 11.46 -15.36
N TYR A 224 24.75 11.48 -16.66
CA TYR A 224 25.02 12.66 -17.47
C TYR A 224 23.91 12.89 -18.50
N THR A 225 23.67 14.15 -18.86
CA THR A 225 22.90 14.50 -20.05
C THR A 225 23.67 14.12 -21.32
N ALA A 226 23.00 14.13 -22.49
CA ALA A 226 23.66 13.96 -23.79
C ALA A 226 24.77 15.00 -24.06
N ALA A 227 24.75 16.15 -23.38
CA ALA A 227 25.79 17.18 -23.45
C ALA A 227 26.95 16.97 -22.46
N GLY A 228 26.96 15.86 -21.71
CA GLY A 228 28.00 15.55 -20.72
C GLY A 228 27.83 16.26 -19.37
N VAL A 229 26.71 16.94 -19.14
CA VAL A 229 26.45 17.61 -17.85
C VAL A 229 26.03 16.58 -16.82
N LYS A 230 26.73 16.53 -15.69
CA LYS A 230 26.42 15.66 -14.55
C LYS A 230 25.10 16.07 -13.91
N VAL A 231 24.14 15.15 -13.83
CA VAL A 231 22.82 15.40 -13.20
C VAL A 231 22.60 14.61 -11.91
N LEU A 232 23.31 13.50 -11.73
CA LEU A 232 23.26 12.68 -10.52
C LEU A 232 24.61 12.01 -10.31
N SER A 233 25.05 11.89 -9.06
CA SER A 233 26.24 11.14 -8.67
C SER A 233 26.00 10.51 -7.32
N GLN A 234 26.24 9.21 -7.19
CA GLN A 234 26.19 8.52 -5.90
C GLN A 234 27.26 7.44 -5.80
N LYS A 235 27.75 7.20 -4.59
CA LYS A 235 28.58 6.05 -4.28
C LYS A 235 27.70 4.86 -3.95
N GLN A 236 28.05 3.70 -4.50
CA GLN A 236 27.38 2.43 -4.27
C GLN A 236 28.39 1.42 -3.73
N SER A 237 28.13 0.87 -2.55
CA SER A 237 28.84 -0.33 -2.07
C SER A 237 28.34 -1.54 -2.85
N LEU A 238 29.28 -2.35 -3.35
CA LEU A 238 29.02 -3.51 -4.19
C LEU A 238 29.59 -4.75 -3.52
N GLN A 239 28.86 -5.85 -3.63
CA GLN A 239 29.28 -7.16 -3.14
C GLN A 239 29.71 -8.03 -4.31
N ARG A 240 30.64 -8.97 -4.07
CA ARG A 240 31.06 -9.94 -5.09
C ARG A 240 29.84 -10.61 -5.76
N GLY A 241 29.86 -10.66 -7.09
CA GLY A 241 28.77 -11.21 -7.90
C GLY A 241 27.95 -10.15 -8.63
N ILE A 242 26.71 -10.46 -8.98
CA ILE A 242 25.82 -9.57 -9.73
C ILE A 242 25.01 -8.72 -8.75
N ASN A 243 25.20 -7.40 -8.79
CA ASN A 243 24.46 -6.45 -7.97
C ASN A 243 23.33 -5.84 -8.81
N SER A 244 22.07 -6.10 -8.44
CA SER A 244 20.91 -5.40 -8.99
C SER A 244 20.76 -4.08 -8.25
N ILE A 245 20.81 -2.96 -8.95
CA ILE A 245 20.81 -1.61 -8.39
C ILE A 245 19.66 -0.81 -9.00
N SER A 246 18.93 -0.09 -8.15
CA SER A 246 17.85 0.81 -8.54
C SER A 246 18.20 2.23 -8.14
N ILE A 247 18.18 3.15 -9.11
CA ILE A 247 18.51 4.56 -8.93
C ILE A 247 17.27 5.39 -9.21
N PRO A 248 16.56 5.88 -8.17
CA PRO A 248 15.43 6.78 -8.36
C PRO A 248 15.85 8.02 -9.14
N LEU A 249 15.04 8.39 -10.13
CA LEU A 249 15.22 9.62 -10.88
C LEU A 249 14.34 10.72 -10.30
N ASN A 250 14.88 11.93 -10.22
CA ASN A 250 14.10 13.10 -9.86
C ASN A 250 13.06 13.39 -10.96
N SER A 251 11.82 13.70 -10.58
CA SER A 251 10.74 14.08 -11.51
C SER A 251 11.05 15.34 -12.32
N MET A 252 12.00 16.16 -11.89
CA MET A 252 12.48 17.34 -12.61
C MET A 252 13.40 17.00 -13.80
N LEU A 253 13.85 15.75 -13.95
CA LEU A 253 14.63 15.34 -15.11
C LEU A 253 13.74 15.31 -16.36
N MET A 254 14.09 16.15 -17.33
CA MET A 254 13.41 16.23 -18.61
C MET A 254 13.48 14.91 -19.39
N LYS A 255 12.50 14.68 -20.25
CA LYS A 255 12.53 13.56 -21.20
C LYS A 255 13.71 13.75 -22.17
N GLY A 256 14.44 12.69 -22.45
CA GLY A 256 15.62 12.79 -23.31
C GLY A 256 16.62 11.65 -23.16
N ILE A 257 17.78 11.82 -23.80
CA ILE A 257 18.87 10.83 -23.78
C ILE A 257 19.82 11.16 -22.63
N TYR A 258 20.19 10.13 -21.88
CA TYR A 258 21.14 10.20 -20.78
C TYR A 258 22.19 9.09 -20.90
N LEU A 259 23.34 9.33 -20.29
CA LEU A 259 24.41 8.37 -20.13
C LEU A 259 24.53 8.02 -18.65
N LEU A 260 24.53 6.73 -18.34
CA LEU A 260 24.85 6.22 -17.01
C LEU A 260 26.25 5.63 -17.04
N GLU A 261 27.14 6.14 -16.20
CA GLU A 261 28.49 5.66 -15.98
C GLU A 261 28.55 4.93 -14.63
N VAL A 262 29.16 3.74 -14.61
CA VAL A 262 29.59 3.07 -13.38
C VAL A 262 31.12 2.98 -13.40
N ARG A 263 31.75 3.62 -12.41
CA ARG A 263 33.21 3.65 -12.25
C ARG A 263 33.63 2.87 -11.01
N GLU A 264 34.31 1.75 -11.22
CA GLU A 264 34.91 0.86 -10.23
C GLU A 264 36.44 1.04 -10.28
N GLY A 265 36.99 1.95 -9.47
CA GLY A 265 38.42 2.29 -9.51
C GLY A 265 38.84 2.83 -10.89
N ALA A 266 39.75 2.12 -11.57
CA ALA A 266 40.19 2.47 -12.93
C ALA A 266 39.23 1.98 -14.04
N ASN A 267 38.33 1.04 -13.72
CA ASN A 267 37.36 0.52 -14.68
C ASN A 267 36.16 1.47 -14.76
N SER A 268 35.78 1.87 -15.97
CA SER A 268 34.54 2.62 -16.21
C SER A 268 33.74 1.94 -17.32
N GLN A 269 32.43 1.81 -17.10
CA GLN A 269 31.49 1.35 -18.10
C GLN A 269 30.35 2.35 -18.23
N THR A 270 29.97 2.66 -19.46
CA THR A 270 28.91 3.62 -19.76
C THR A 270 27.83 2.97 -20.61
N VAL A 271 26.57 3.23 -20.26
CA VAL A 271 25.40 2.81 -21.04
C VAL A 271 24.49 4.01 -21.30
N LYS A 272 23.86 4.02 -22.48
CA LYS A 272 22.88 5.02 -22.87
C LYS A 272 21.46 4.57 -22.48
N PHE A 273 20.64 5.47 -21.97
CA PHE A 273 19.21 5.23 -21.76
C PHE A 273 18.36 6.43 -22.18
N VAL A 274 17.08 6.19 -22.44
CA VAL A 274 16.08 7.22 -22.78
C VAL A 274 15.15 7.41 -21.59
N LYS A 275 15.04 8.64 -21.06
CA LYS A 275 14.04 9.04 -20.06
C LYS A 275 12.75 9.46 -20.76
N GLN A 276 11.62 8.92 -20.32
CA GLN A 276 10.26 9.28 -20.79
C GLN A 276 9.36 9.83 -19.69
#